data_AF-T2SC57-F1
#
_entry.id   AF-T2SC57-F1
#
_cell.length_a   1.000
_cell.length_b   1.000
_cell.length_c   1.000
_cell.angle_alpha   90.00
_cell.angle_beta   90.00
_cell.angle_gamma   90.00
#
_symmetry.space_group_name_H-M   'P 1'
#
loop_
_entity.id
_entity.type
_entity.pdbx_description
1 polymer ?
#
loop_
_entity_poly.entity_id
_entity_poly.type
_entity_poly.pdbx_seq_one_letter_code
_entity_poly.pdbx_strand_id
1 'polypeptide(L)'
;MAYSQFSSLELNLLATQNILPEKIILLLIDKEGLKERLSLKSLDKIENQGAEKLLQIQKKLKTHAYILKEQFGCEVLELNAKENAKNLHEKIAAFIECVV
;
A
#
# COMPACT_ATOMS: atom_id res chain seq x y z
N MET A 1 -0.24 -14.80 29.10
CA MET A 1 -0.20 -14.55 27.65
C MET A 1 1.27 -14.49 27.27
N ALA A 2 1.76 -15.47 26.52
CA ALA A 2 3.15 -15.48 26.06
C ALA A 2 3.28 -14.43 24.95
N TYR A 3 3.90 -13.28 25.25
CA TYR A 3 4.35 -12.37 24.22
C TYR A 3 5.56 -13.02 23.54
N SER A 4 5.56 -13.15 22.21
CA SER A 4 6.79 -13.45 21.51
C SER A 4 7.78 -12.34 21.81
N GLN A 5 9.02 -12.70 22.16
CA GLN A 5 10.09 -11.73 22.39
C GLN A 5 10.41 -10.92 21.13
N PHE A 6 10.04 -11.46 19.96
CA PHE A 6 10.20 -10.85 18.65
C PHE A 6 8.95 -10.04 18.25
N SER A 7 9.21 -8.89 17.64
CA SER A 7 8.23 -8.05 16.96
C SER A 7 7.71 -8.72 15.68
N SER A 8 6.52 -8.31 15.23
CA SER A 8 5.96 -8.79 13.96
C SER A 8 6.85 -8.48 12.75
N LEU A 9 7.65 -7.40 12.81
CA LEU A 9 8.60 -7.06 11.75
C LEU A 9 9.74 -8.09 11.71
N GLU A 10 10.34 -8.44 12.85
CA GLU A 10 11.41 -9.43 12.93
C GLU A 10 10.95 -10.82 12.48
N LEU A 11 9.72 -11.21 12.86
CA LEU A 11 9.13 -12.47 12.42
C LEU A 11 8.88 -12.46 10.91
N ASN A 12 8.42 -11.34 10.35
CA ASN A 12 8.22 -11.21 8.90
C ASN A 12 9.55 -11.24 8.15
N LEU A 13 10.57 -10.52 8.61
CA LEU A 13 11.91 -10.55 8.02
C LEU A 13 12.50 -11.97 8.03
N LEU A 14 12.34 -12.69 9.15
CA LEU A 14 12.76 -14.08 9.23
C LEU A 14 12.00 -14.95 8.21
N ALA A 15 10.67 -14.81 8.16
CA ALA A 15 9.83 -15.59 7.25
C ALA A 15 10.08 -15.29 5.78
N THR A 16 10.41 -14.03 5.43
CA THR A 16 10.74 -13.62 4.06
C THR A 16 12.22 -13.76 3.73
N GLN A 17 13.05 -14.30 4.63
CA GLN A 17 14.51 -14.39 4.46
C GLN A 17 15.15 -13.02 4.14
N ASN A 18 14.66 -11.97 4.78
CA ASN A 18 15.02 -10.56 4.52
C ASN A 18 14.76 -10.09 3.08
N ILE A 19 13.95 -10.80 2.31
CA ILE A 19 13.47 -10.29 1.01
C ILE A 19 12.48 -9.16 1.32
N LEU A 20 12.86 -7.97 0.88
CA LEU A 20 12.12 -6.72 1.05
C LEU A 20 11.89 -6.06 -0.31
N PRO A 21 10.82 -5.26 -0.46
CA PRO A 21 10.60 -4.51 -1.69
C PRO A 21 11.65 -3.40 -1.85
N GLU A 22 12.24 -3.27 -3.02
CA GLU A 22 13.10 -2.12 -3.36
C GLU A 22 12.27 -0.86 -3.62
N LYS A 23 11.12 -1.04 -4.27
CA LYS A 23 10.20 0.03 -4.68
C LYS A 23 8.77 -0.30 -4.26
N ILE A 24 8.07 0.68 -3.69
CA ILE A 24 6.67 0.57 -3.26
C ILE A 24 5.85 1.67 -3.94
N ILE A 25 4.76 1.31 -4.60
CA ILE A 25 3.84 2.26 -5.22
C ILE A 25 2.51 2.24 -4.45
N LEU A 26 2.15 3.38 -3.86
CA LEU A 26 0.91 3.55 -3.10
C LEU A 26 -0.11 4.32 -3.94
N LEU A 27 -1.16 3.63 -4.37
CA LEU A 27 -2.32 4.24 -5.03
C LEU A 27 -3.33 4.67 -3.96
N LEU A 28 -3.34 5.96 -3.65
CA LEU A 28 -4.19 6.53 -2.62
C LEU A 28 -5.52 7.02 -3.20
N ILE A 29 -6.61 6.69 -2.53
CA ILE A 29 -7.95 7.19 -2.85
C ILE A 29 -8.60 7.79 -1.61
N ASP A 30 -9.44 8.81 -1.82
CA ASP A 30 -10.23 9.40 -0.75
C ASP A 30 -11.54 8.63 -0.52
N LYS A 31 -12.27 9.03 0.52
CA LYS A 31 -13.52 8.37 0.93
C LYS A 31 -14.59 8.39 -0.16
N GLU A 32 -14.70 9.51 -0.87
CA GLU A 32 -15.73 9.70 -1.91
C GLU A 32 -15.44 8.84 -3.13
N GLY A 33 -14.21 8.88 -3.66
CA GLY A 33 -13.83 8.05 -4.80
C GLY A 33 -13.85 6.56 -4.46
N LEU A 34 -13.54 6.20 -3.21
CA LEU A 34 -13.66 4.82 -2.75
C LEU A 34 -15.12 4.36 -2.72
N LYS A 35 -16.04 5.18 -2.19
CA LYS A 35 -17.47 4.87 -2.19
C LYS A 35 -18.01 4.69 -3.60
N GLU A 36 -17.65 5.58 -4.51
CA GLU A 36 -18.04 5.51 -5.93
C GLU A 36 -17.55 4.19 -6.56
N ARG A 37 -16.27 3.84 -6.38
CA ARG A 37 -15.71 2.58 -6.90
C ARG A 37 -16.35 1.32 -6.33
N LEU A 38 -16.73 1.35 -5.05
CA LEU A 38 -17.44 0.23 -4.42
C LEU A 38 -18.87 0.13 -4.95
N SER A 39 -19.57 1.27 -5.14
CA SER A 39 -20.94 1.26 -5.69
C SER A 39 -21.05 0.73 -7.12
N LEU A 40 -19.94 0.71 -7.87
CA LEU A 40 -19.87 0.19 -9.24
C LEU A 40 -19.61 -1.33 -9.30
N LYS A 41 -19.31 -1.99 -8.18
CA LYS A 41 -19.11 -3.44 -8.11
C LYS A 41 -20.35 -4.12 -7.52
N SER A 42 -20.63 -5.36 -7.93
CA SER A 42 -21.74 -6.12 -7.33
C SER A 42 -21.37 -6.50 -5.90
N LEU A 43 -22.23 -6.12 -4.95
CA LEU A 43 -22.03 -6.26 -3.52
C LEU A 43 -21.71 -7.70 -3.08
N ASP A 44 -20.42 -7.97 -2.87
CA ASP A 44 -19.92 -9.17 -2.20
C ASP A 44 -19.51 -8.85 -0.76
N LYS A 45 -19.44 -9.87 0.11
CA LYS A 45 -19.26 -9.80 1.59
C LYS A 45 -18.14 -8.86 2.10
N ILE A 46 -17.21 -8.44 1.25
CA ILE A 46 -16.14 -7.47 1.53
C ILE A 46 -16.70 -6.04 1.71
N GLU A 47 -17.74 -5.65 0.96
CA GLU A 47 -18.31 -4.28 1.01
C GLU A 47 -19.06 -3.98 2.31
N ASN A 48 -19.51 -5.01 3.03
CA ASN A 48 -20.08 -4.87 4.37
C ASN A 48 -19.06 -4.45 5.45
N GLN A 49 -17.76 -4.43 5.13
CA GLN A 49 -16.73 -3.92 6.05
C GLN A 49 -16.61 -2.39 6.02
N GLY A 50 -17.25 -1.73 5.04
CA GLY A 50 -17.37 -0.28 4.93
C GLY A 50 -16.13 0.44 4.38
N ALA A 51 -16.37 1.52 3.63
CA ALA A 51 -15.32 2.41 3.10
C ALA A 51 -14.35 2.91 4.19
N GLU A 52 -14.82 3.03 5.44
CA GLU A 52 -13.99 3.44 6.57
C GLU A 52 -12.88 2.44 6.89
N LYS A 53 -13.16 1.13 6.91
CA LYS A 53 -12.14 0.11 7.20
C LYS A 53 -11.06 0.09 6.13
N LEU A 54 -11.46 0.21 4.86
CA LEU A 54 -10.54 0.26 3.73
C LEU A 54 -9.62 1.50 3.78
N LEU A 55 -10.15 2.66 4.20
CA LEU A 55 -9.31 3.84 4.45
C LEU A 55 -8.34 3.63 5.61
N GLN A 56 -8.74 2.90 6.66
CA GLN A 56 -7.83 2.54 7.75
C GLN A 56 -6.74 1.58 7.29
N ILE A 57 -7.06 0.61 6.42
CA ILE A 57 -6.06 -0.26 5.80
C ILE A 57 -5.08 0.55 4.95
N GLN A 58 -5.59 1.47 4.12
CA GLN A 58 -4.75 2.39 3.33
C GLN A 58 -3.79 3.20 4.21
N LYS A 59 -4.27 3.73 5.35
CA LYS A 59 -3.42 4.43 6.33
C LYS A 59 -2.31 3.53 6.89
N LYS A 60 -2.65 2.29 7.28
CA LYS A 60 -1.66 1.33 7.80
C LYS A 60 -0.63 0.95 6.74
N LEU A 61 -1.06 0.70 5.50
CA LEU A 61 -0.15 0.41 4.38
C LEU A 61 0.82 1.56 4.15
N LYS A 62 0.32 2.80 4.16
CA LYS A 62 1.15 4.01 4.07
C LYS A 62 2.18 4.04 5.20
N THR A 63 1.76 3.90 6.46
CA THR A 63 2.69 3.89 7.61
C THR A 63 3.78 2.84 7.45
N HIS A 64 3.44 1.61 7.08
CA HIS A 64 4.43 0.54 6.92
C HIS A 64 5.39 0.78 5.75
N ALA A 65 4.91 1.33 4.62
CA ALA A 65 5.79 1.68 3.51
C ALA A 65 6.84 2.72 3.90
N TYR A 66 6.47 3.73 4.71
CA TYR A 66 7.43 4.72 5.21
C TYR A 66 8.41 4.13 6.23
N ILE A 67 7.97 3.23 7.10
CA ILE A 67 8.88 2.50 8.00
C ILE A 67 9.91 1.73 7.18
N LEU A 68 9.49 1.05 6.10
CA LEU A 68 10.39 0.31 5.23
C LEU A 68 11.39 1.25 4.52
N LYS A 69 10.91 2.40 4.03
CA LYS A 69 11.77 3.44 3.46
C LYS A 69 12.83 3.95 4.44
N GLU A 70 12.43 4.26 5.67
CA GLU A 70 13.32 4.82 6.69
C GLU A 70 14.34 3.79 7.23
N GLN A 71 13.92 2.54 7.42
CA GLN A 71 14.74 1.50 8.04
C GLN A 71 15.58 0.70 7.05
N PHE A 72 15.11 0.52 5.82
CA PHE A 72 15.72 -0.38 4.83
C PHE A 72 16.05 0.29 3.49
N GLY A 73 15.77 1.60 3.35
CA GLY A 73 16.13 2.36 2.15
C GLY A 73 15.21 2.14 0.95
N CYS A 74 14.02 1.57 1.14
CA CYS A 74 13.05 1.35 0.07
C CYS A 74 12.59 2.69 -0.54
N GLU A 75 12.42 2.73 -1.86
CA GLU A 75 11.80 3.87 -2.52
C GLU A 75 10.27 3.77 -2.44
N VAL A 76 9.61 4.90 -2.17
CA VAL A 76 8.14 4.94 -2.06
C VAL A 76 7.61 6.05 -2.96
N LEU A 77 6.71 5.67 -3.87
CA LEU A 77 5.96 6.58 -4.73
C LEU A 77 4.49 6.61 -4.28
N GLU A 78 3.99 7.79 -3.91
CA GLU A 78 2.57 8.01 -3.66
C GLU A 78 1.88 8.62 -4.86
N LEU A 79 0.76 8.05 -5.28
CA LEU A 79 -0.03 8.53 -6.41
C LEU A 79 -1.50 8.66 -6.04
N ASN A 80 -2.18 9.64 -6.61
CA ASN A 80 -3.62 9.79 -6.46
C ASN A 80 -4.35 8.88 -7.47
N ALA A 81 -5.04 7.86 -6.97
CA ALA A 81 -5.77 6.89 -7.78
C ALA A 81 -6.97 7.48 -8.55
N LYS A 82 -7.33 8.75 -8.31
CA LYS A 82 -8.32 9.49 -9.12
C LYS A 82 -7.73 10.08 -10.40
N GLU A 83 -6.41 10.13 -10.54
CA GLU A 83 -5.78 10.59 -11.78
C GLU A 83 -6.11 9.63 -12.95
N ASN A 84 -6.02 10.16 -14.17
CA ASN A 84 -6.19 9.33 -15.36
C ASN A 84 -5.11 8.22 -15.41
N ALA A 85 -5.52 7.01 -15.79
CA ALA A 85 -4.65 5.86 -15.97
C ALA A 85 -3.41 6.15 -16.83
N LYS A 86 -3.52 7.01 -17.86
CA LYS A 86 -2.35 7.40 -18.67
C LYS A 86 -1.28 8.12 -17.85
N ASN A 87 -1.68 9.11 -17.05
CA ASN A 87 -0.74 9.86 -16.21
C ASN A 87 -0.15 8.98 -15.10
N LEU A 88 -0.97 8.11 -14.50
CA LEU A 88 -0.50 7.14 -13.51
C LEU A 88 0.52 6.17 -14.13
N HIS A 89 0.25 5.68 -15.33
CA HIS A 89 1.15 4.79 -16.06
C HIS A 89 2.51 5.44 -16.32
N GLU A 90 2.52 6.67 -16.83
CA GLU A 90 3.76 7.42 -17.09
C GLU A 90 4.59 7.61 -15.81
N LYS A 91 3.95 8.00 -14.69
CA LYS A 91 4.63 8.15 -13.40
C LYS A 91 5.17 6.83 -12.86
N ILE A 92 4.41 5.75 -12.99
CA ILE A 92 4.81 4.40 -12.54
C ILE A 92 5.97 3.88 -13.39
N ALA A 93 5.90 4.02 -14.71
CA ALA A 93 6.95 3.60 -15.63
C ALA A 93 8.26 4.33 -15.31
N ALA A 94 8.22 5.66 -15.18
CA ALA A 94 9.38 6.47 -14.82
C ALA A 94 9.98 6.11 -13.45
N PHE A 95 9.14 5.66 -12.49
CA PHE A 95 9.60 5.23 -11.18
C PHE A 95 10.20 3.82 -11.18
N ILE A 96 9.68 2.92 -12.01
CA ILE A 96 10.19 1.55 -12.14
C ILE A 96 11.49 1.55 -12.93
N GLU A 97 11.56 2.31 -14.03
CA GLU A 97 12.74 2.42 -14.88
C GLU A 97 13.96 2.85 -14.04
N CYS A 98 14.98 2.01 -14.07
CA CYS A 98 16.27 2.30 -13.47
C CYS A 98 16.98 3.29 -14.39
N VAL A 99 17.51 4.40 -13.86
CA VAL A 99 18.54 5.16 -14.58
C VAL A 99 19.76 4.23 -14.64
N VAL A 100 19.93 3.57 -15.79
CA VAL A 100 21.10 2.76 -16.12
C VAL A 100 22.30 3.67 -16.33
#